data_AF-A0A5N8YQ38-F1
#
_entry.id   AF-A0A5N8YQ38-F1
#
_cell.length_a   1.000
_cell.length_b   1.000
_cell.length_c   1.000
_cell.angle_alpha   90.00
_cell.angle_beta   90.00
_cell.angle_gamma   90.00
#
_symmetry.space_group_name_H-M   'P 1'
#
loop_
_entity.id
_entity.type
_entity.pdbx_description
1 polymer ?
#
loop_
_entity_poly.entity_id
_entity_poly.type
_entity_poly.pdbx_seq_one_letter_code
_entity_poly.pdbx_strand_id
1 'polypeptide(L)'
;MTMHRSNLRTLDLHGLTWAEAEASFIEFYNQTLHRGGKDSTGLDVVHGYGSTGTGGVLRTRLRGFLGRYGSCLDFQNGEKVDGNPGHTVVVPLKPLPSLRDQLSQRIWDFCDRPRSQSKIIGKFRRHGETAVLNTIKTLEKQKRLRTLNQGSHKLYQAA
;
A
#
# COMPACT_ATOMS: atom_id res chain seq x y z
N MET A 1 -6.76 -23.36 -12.05
CA MET A 1 -7.23 -22.53 -13.18
C MET A 1 -6.01 -21.93 -13.85
N THR A 2 -5.73 -22.33 -15.09
CA THR A 2 -4.61 -21.80 -15.88
C THR A 2 -5.06 -20.46 -16.45
N MET A 3 -4.52 -19.34 -15.95
CA MET A 3 -4.86 -18.03 -16.51
C MET A 3 -4.19 -17.88 -17.88
N HIS A 4 -5.00 -17.78 -18.95
CA HIS A 4 -4.50 -17.41 -20.27
C HIS A 4 -4.09 -15.92 -20.26
N ARG A 5 -2.86 -15.65 -20.74
CA ARG A 5 -2.21 -14.32 -20.75
C ARG A 5 -3.03 -13.22 -21.45
N SER A 6 -4.00 -13.60 -22.29
CA SER A 6 -4.93 -12.70 -23.00
C SER A 6 -5.91 -11.96 -22.10
N ASN A 7 -6.06 -12.35 -20.83
CA ASN A 7 -6.92 -11.68 -19.85
C ASN A 7 -6.09 -10.99 -18.74
N LEU A 8 -4.93 -10.45 -19.06
CA LEU A 8 -4.12 -9.67 -18.12
C LEU A 8 -4.14 -8.18 -18.48
N ARG A 9 -4.34 -7.32 -17.48
CA ARG A 9 -4.11 -5.88 -17.61
C ARG A 9 -2.72 -5.54 -17.13
N THR A 10 -1.93 -4.89 -17.99
CA THR A 10 -0.55 -4.54 -17.66
C THR A 10 -0.48 -3.22 -16.91
N LEU A 11 0.32 -3.19 -15.84
CA LEU A 11 0.76 -2.00 -15.15
C LEU A 11 2.28 -1.91 -15.23
N ASP A 12 2.78 -0.85 -15.85
CA ASP A 12 4.21 -0.57 -15.91
C ASP A 12 4.63 0.37 -14.78
N LEU A 13 5.55 -0.09 -13.94
CA LEU A 13 6.12 0.61 -12.81
C LEU A 13 7.60 0.96 -13.03
N HIS A 14 8.17 0.67 -14.21
CA HIS A 14 9.58 0.94 -14.45
C HIS A 14 9.90 2.43 -14.25
N GLY A 15 11.09 2.73 -13.73
CA GLY A 15 11.55 4.10 -13.51
C GLY A 15 10.88 4.84 -12.35
N LEU A 16 9.78 4.33 -11.78
CA LEU A 16 9.12 4.94 -10.64
C LEU A 16 9.92 4.75 -9.35
N THR A 17 9.82 5.72 -8.44
CA THR A 17 10.19 5.49 -7.05
C THR A 17 9.20 4.50 -6.41
N TRP A 18 9.58 3.89 -5.28
CA TRP A 18 8.66 3.02 -4.57
C TRP A 18 7.36 3.73 -4.14
N ALA A 19 7.43 4.99 -3.73
CA ALA A 19 6.25 5.72 -3.26
C ALA A 19 5.23 5.90 -4.39
N GLU A 20 5.71 6.24 -5.59
CA GLU A 20 4.90 6.34 -6.80
C GLU A 20 4.37 4.97 -7.22
N ALA A 21 5.25 3.96 -7.25
CA ALA A 21 4.88 2.61 -7.65
C ALA A 21 3.82 1.99 -6.72
N GLU A 22 3.94 2.18 -5.40
CA GLU A 22 2.96 1.71 -4.41
C GLU A 22 1.60 2.40 -4.61
N ALA A 23 1.59 3.71 -4.85
CA ALA A 23 0.37 4.47 -5.13
C ALA A 23 -0.32 3.97 -6.41
N SER A 24 0.43 3.93 -7.52
CA SER A 24 -0.07 3.49 -8.83
C SER A 24 -0.57 2.05 -8.79
N PHE A 25 0.14 1.16 -8.08
CA PHE A 25 -0.28 -0.23 -7.93
C PHE A 25 -1.61 -0.35 -7.19
N ILE A 26 -1.76 0.29 -6.02
CA ILE A 26 -3.00 0.20 -5.24
C ILE A 26 -4.19 0.74 -6.04
N GLU A 27 -4.01 1.88 -6.72
CA GLU A 27 -5.05 2.47 -7.55
C GLU A 27 -5.45 1.55 -8.71
N PHE A 28 -4.48 1.10 -9.51
CA PHE A 28 -4.72 0.23 -10.66
C PHE A 28 -5.35 -1.11 -10.26
N TYR A 29 -4.86 -1.69 -9.16
CA TYR A 29 -5.39 -2.91 -8.57
C TYR A 29 -6.87 -2.75 -8.18
N ASN A 30 -7.18 -1.72 -7.39
CA ASN A 30 -8.54 -1.52 -6.91
C ASN A 30 -9.49 -1.18 -8.07
N GLN A 31 -9.06 -0.36 -9.02
CA GLN A 31 -9.85 -0.08 -10.22
C GLN A 31 -10.12 -1.34 -11.06
N THR A 32 -9.15 -2.25 -11.18
CA THR A 32 -9.34 -3.51 -11.91
C THR A 32 -10.33 -4.41 -11.21
N LEU A 33 -10.24 -4.53 -9.89
CA LEU A 33 -11.19 -5.32 -9.10
C LEU A 33 -12.64 -4.80 -9.24
N HIS A 34 -12.83 -3.47 -9.25
CA HIS A 34 -14.16 -2.88 -9.41
C HIS A 34 -14.73 -3.07 -10.82
N ARG A 35 -13.89 -3.08 -11.87
CA ARG A 35 -14.32 -3.25 -13.26
C ARG A 35 -14.59 -4.71 -13.63
N GLY A 36 -13.88 -5.67 -13.02
CA GLY A 36 -13.88 -7.07 -13.42
C GLY A 36 -15.03 -7.93 -12.87
N GLY A 37 -15.78 -7.49 -11.85
CA GLY A 37 -16.85 -8.30 -11.26
C GLY A 37 -16.36 -9.70 -10.82
N LYS A 38 -17.14 -10.76 -11.12
CA LYS A 38 -16.78 -12.17 -10.81
C LYS A 38 -15.67 -12.75 -11.68
N ASP A 39 -15.31 -12.09 -12.78
CA ASP A 39 -14.28 -12.53 -13.73
C ASP A 39 -13.05 -11.63 -13.62
N SER A 40 -12.47 -11.55 -12.41
CA SER A 40 -11.38 -10.61 -12.14
C SER A 40 -10.19 -10.87 -13.06
N THR A 41 -9.99 -9.94 -13.99
CA THR A 41 -8.87 -9.88 -14.91
C THR A 41 -7.59 -9.78 -14.08
N GLY A 42 -6.65 -10.70 -14.31
CA GLY A 42 -5.35 -10.65 -13.64
C GLY A 42 -4.57 -9.41 -14.04
N LEU A 43 -3.57 -9.06 -13.25
CA LEU A 43 -2.66 -7.96 -13.51
C LEU A 43 -1.31 -8.50 -13.91
N ASP A 44 -0.71 -7.91 -14.93
CA ASP A 44 0.70 -8.10 -15.23
C ASP A 44 1.48 -6.87 -14.78
N VAL A 45 2.22 -6.97 -13.66
CA VAL A 45 2.91 -5.83 -13.05
C VAL A 45 4.38 -5.85 -13.45
N VAL A 46 4.75 -4.99 -14.39
CA VAL A 46 6.12 -4.83 -14.87
C VAL A 46 6.84 -3.86 -13.95
N HIS A 47 7.88 -4.32 -13.28
CA HIS A 47 8.70 -3.50 -12.37
C HIS A 47 10.17 -3.44 -12.80
N GLY A 48 10.52 -4.12 -13.89
CA GLY A 48 11.86 -4.21 -14.44
C GLY A 48 12.80 -5.10 -13.60
N TYR A 49 14.00 -5.32 -14.15
CA TYR A 49 15.06 -6.13 -13.56
C TYR A 49 15.84 -5.38 -12.47
N GLY A 50 15.83 -4.04 -12.50
CA GLY A 50 16.65 -3.14 -11.69
C GLY A 50 17.90 -2.67 -12.43
N SER A 51 18.34 -1.43 -12.17
CA SER A 51 19.35 -0.70 -12.96
C SER A 51 20.81 -0.92 -12.56
N THR A 52 21.12 -1.65 -11.49
CA THR A 52 22.49 -1.67 -10.90
C THR A 52 23.08 -3.05 -10.62
N GLY A 53 22.53 -4.15 -11.17
CA GLY A 53 23.02 -5.51 -10.87
C GLY A 53 22.70 -5.99 -9.44
N THR A 54 22.41 -5.09 -8.50
CA THR A 54 21.75 -5.34 -7.20
C THR A 54 20.23 -5.45 -7.38
N GLY A 55 19.81 -6.15 -8.45
CA GLY A 55 18.51 -6.07 -9.09
C GLY A 55 17.30 -5.96 -8.16
N GLY A 56 16.55 -4.86 -8.31
CA GLY A 56 15.13 -4.86 -8.03
C GLY A 56 14.71 -4.34 -6.67
N VAL A 57 14.98 -3.08 -6.34
CA VAL A 57 14.32 -2.40 -5.21
C VAL A 57 12.80 -2.47 -5.39
N LEU A 58 12.28 -2.14 -6.59
CA LEU A 58 10.85 -2.27 -6.89
C LEU A 58 10.38 -3.72 -6.82
N ARG A 59 11.09 -4.67 -7.45
CA ARG A 59 10.79 -6.12 -7.35
C ARG A 59 10.66 -6.57 -5.90
N THR A 60 11.66 -6.25 -5.07
CA THR A 60 11.73 -6.67 -3.67
C THR A 60 10.62 -6.04 -2.84
N ARG A 61 10.41 -4.72 -2.99
CA ARG A 61 9.36 -4.01 -2.25
C ARG A 61 7.97 -4.41 -2.69
N LEU A 62 7.73 -4.59 -3.99
CA LEU A 62 6.46 -5.06 -4.53
C LEU A 62 6.16 -6.47 -4.03
N ARG A 63 7.06 -7.43 -4.20
CA ARG A 63 6.83 -8.81 -3.73
C ARG A 63 6.66 -8.88 -2.21
N GLY A 64 7.44 -8.10 -1.47
CA GLY A 64 7.25 -7.96 -0.02
C GLY A 64 5.91 -7.32 0.35
N PHE A 65 5.41 -6.37 -0.44
CA PHE A 65 4.08 -5.79 -0.28
C PHE A 65 2.99 -6.83 -0.55
N LEU A 66 3.07 -7.55 -1.67
CA LEU A 66 2.11 -8.59 -2.05
C LEU A 66 2.01 -9.67 -0.97
N GLY A 67 3.16 -10.12 -0.43
CA GLY A 67 3.20 -11.09 0.66
C GLY A 67 2.50 -10.63 1.95
N ARG A 68 2.52 -9.32 2.26
CA ARG A 68 1.78 -8.77 3.43
C ARG A 68 0.27 -8.74 3.22
N TYR A 69 -0.19 -8.73 1.97
CA TYR A 69 -1.60 -8.62 1.60
C TYR A 69 -2.13 -9.91 0.95
N GLY A 70 -1.57 -11.08 1.27
CA GLY A 70 -2.03 -12.36 0.72
C GLY A 70 -3.49 -12.73 1.04
N SER A 71 -4.14 -12.04 1.99
CA SER A 71 -5.59 -12.17 2.21
C SER A 71 -6.46 -11.38 1.22
N CYS A 72 -5.84 -10.44 0.50
CA CYS A 72 -6.47 -9.58 -0.50
C CYS A 72 -6.20 -10.05 -1.93
N LEU A 73 -5.11 -10.78 -2.19
CA LEU A 73 -4.65 -11.14 -3.53
C LEU A 73 -3.89 -12.45 -3.55
N ASP A 74 -3.80 -13.05 -4.72
CA ASP A 74 -2.79 -14.06 -5.06
C ASP A 74 -1.75 -13.47 -6.02
N PHE A 75 -0.54 -14.04 -6.06
CA PHE A 75 0.47 -13.62 -7.04
C PHE A 75 1.42 -14.74 -7.44
N GLN A 76 1.96 -14.64 -8.65
CA GLN A 76 3.03 -15.48 -9.17
C GLN A 76 4.17 -14.61 -9.68
N ASN A 77 5.38 -14.90 -9.20
CA ASN A 77 6.61 -14.30 -9.70
C ASN A 77 6.81 -14.69 -11.18
N GLY A 78 7.21 -13.75 -12.04
CA GLY A 78 7.40 -14.03 -13.47
C GLY A 78 8.41 -15.15 -13.76
N GLU A 79 9.41 -15.36 -12.90
CA GLU A 79 10.34 -16.51 -13.00
C GLU A 79 9.63 -17.87 -13.00
N LYS A 80 8.47 -17.97 -12.34
CA LYS A 80 7.66 -19.19 -12.31
C LYS A 80 6.64 -19.26 -13.45
N VAL A 81 6.33 -18.12 -14.08
CA VAL A 81 5.32 -18.03 -15.14
C VAL A 81 5.97 -18.23 -16.51
N ASP A 82 7.03 -17.48 -16.81
CA ASP A 82 7.71 -17.50 -18.11
C ASP A 82 9.24 -17.34 -18.02
N GLY A 83 9.81 -17.38 -16.81
CA GLY A 83 11.24 -17.21 -16.58
C GLY A 83 11.70 -15.75 -16.47
N ASN A 84 10.80 -14.76 -16.59
CA ASN A 84 11.15 -13.34 -16.54
C ASN A 84 11.02 -12.76 -15.12
N PRO A 85 12.14 -12.42 -14.43
CA PRO A 85 12.08 -11.81 -13.10
C PRO A 85 11.64 -10.34 -13.11
N GLY A 86 11.46 -9.72 -14.27
CA GLY A 86 11.11 -8.29 -14.43
C GLY A 86 9.64 -7.97 -14.22
N HIS A 87 8.80 -8.96 -13.99
CA HIS A 87 7.37 -8.77 -13.73
C HIS A 87 6.82 -9.74 -12.67
N THR A 88 5.60 -9.46 -12.23
CA THR A 88 4.83 -10.28 -11.29
C THR A 88 3.37 -10.28 -11.70
N VAL A 89 2.78 -11.46 -11.84
CA VAL A 89 1.35 -11.61 -12.15
C VAL A 89 0.56 -11.60 -10.84
N VAL A 90 -0.46 -10.75 -10.74
CA VAL A 90 -1.28 -10.57 -9.53
C VAL A 90 -2.74 -10.84 -9.85
N VAL A 91 -3.43 -11.57 -8.98
CA VAL A 91 -4.88 -11.82 -9.09
C VAL A 91 -5.58 -11.10 -7.94
N PRO A 92 -6.38 -10.05 -8.25
CA PRO A 92 -7.16 -9.36 -7.23
C PRO A 92 -8.28 -10.24 -6.66
N LEU A 93 -8.39 -10.33 -5.33
CA LEU A 93 -9.48 -11.04 -4.64
C LEU A 93 -10.37 -10.10 -3.82
N LYS A 94 -9.75 -9.14 -3.11
CA LYS A 94 -10.43 -8.12 -2.27
C LYS A 94 -9.73 -6.77 -2.42
N PRO A 95 -10.41 -5.65 -2.12
CA PRO A 95 -9.79 -4.33 -2.18
C PRO A 95 -8.56 -4.24 -1.28
N LEU A 96 -7.50 -3.59 -1.78
CA LEU A 96 -6.38 -3.16 -0.97
C LEU A 96 -6.73 -1.85 -0.24
N PRO A 97 -6.26 -1.65 1.00
CA PRO A 97 -6.46 -0.39 1.69
C PRO A 97 -5.74 0.75 0.94
N SER A 98 -6.41 1.90 0.79
CA SER A 98 -5.79 3.06 0.17
C SER A 98 -4.58 3.55 0.99
N LEU A 99 -3.67 4.33 0.40
CA LEU A 99 -2.55 4.92 1.15
C LEU A 99 -3.03 5.75 2.35
N ARG A 100 -4.17 6.42 2.21
CA ARG A 100 -4.81 7.17 3.31
C ARG A 100 -5.30 6.24 4.41
N ASP A 101 -5.93 5.12 4.07
CA ASP A 101 -6.41 4.15 5.05
C ASP A 101 -5.25 3.48 5.78
N GLN A 102 -4.17 3.16 5.05
CA GLN A 102 -2.93 2.64 5.64
C GLN A 102 -2.28 3.63 6.60
N LEU A 103 -2.19 4.92 6.23
CA LEU A 103 -1.67 5.95 7.13
C LEU A 103 -2.55 6.12 8.37
N SER A 104 -3.88 6.12 8.18
CA SER A 104 -4.87 6.21 9.26
C SER A 104 -4.70 5.05 10.25
N GLN A 105 -4.62 3.82 9.73
CA GLN A 105 -4.43 2.62 10.56
C GLN A 105 -3.13 2.69 11.34
N ARG A 106 -2.02 3.05 10.69
CA ARG A 106 -0.71 3.11 11.34
C ARG A 106 -0.60 4.21 12.40
N ILE A 107 -1.23 5.36 12.16
CA ILE A 107 -1.31 6.42 13.17
C ILE A 107 -2.13 5.93 14.36
N TRP A 108 -3.27 5.28 14.10
CA TRP A 108 -4.11 4.70 15.15
C TRP A 108 -3.35 3.67 15.98
N ASP A 109 -2.67 2.70 15.35
CA ASP A 109 -1.83 1.69 16.03
C ASP A 109 -0.70 2.34 16.85
N PHE A 110 -0.04 3.37 16.31
CA PHE A 110 1.03 4.08 17.00
C PHE A 110 0.54 4.85 18.25
N CYS A 111 -0.74 5.20 18.27
CA CYS A 111 -1.43 5.87 19.37
C CYS A 111 -2.09 4.90 20.36
N ASP A 112 -1.79 3.59 20.32
CA ASP A 112 -2.19 2.64 21.37
C ASP A 112 -1.88 3.17 22.80
N ARG A 113 -0.74 3.88 22.91
CA ARG A 113 -0.39 4.71 24.08
C ARG A 113 -0.53 6.20 23.74
N PRO A 114 -0.79 7.08 24.73
CA PRO A 114 -0.88 8.51 24.49
C PRO A 114 0.36 9.09 23.80
N ARG A 115 0.17 9.80 22.68
CA ARG A 115 1.22 10.47 21.90
C ARG A 115 0.90 11.96 21.72
N SER A 116 1.92 12.81 21.77
CA SER A 116 1.77 14.20 21.36
C SER A 116 1.74 14.33 19.85
N GLN A 117 1.13 15.41 19.33
CA GLN A 117 1.09 15.71 17.90
C GLN A 117 2.49 15.68 17.26
N SER A 118 3.48 16.31 17.89
CA SER A 118 4.86 16.36 17.39
C SER A 118 5.50 14.97 17.30
N LYS A 119 5.19 14.05 18.23
CA LYS A 119 5.67 12.66 18.16
C LYS A 119 5.04 11.91 16.99
N ILE A 120 3.76 12.14 16.71
CA ILE A 120 3.08 11.53 15.56
C ILE A 120 3.66 12.09 14.26
N ILE A 121 3.75 13.41 14.11
CA ILE A 121 4.36 14.07 12.93
C ILE A 121 5.78 13.56 12.70
N GLY A 122 6.62 13.53 13.74
CA GLY A 122 8.00 13.04 13.64
C GLY A 122 8.07 11.59 13.17
N LYS A 123 7.21 10.70 13.70
CA LYS A 123 7.17 9.28 13.30
C LYS A 123 6.74 9.08 11.85
N PHE A 124 5.82 9.90 11.36
CA PHE A 124 5.21 9.76 10.03
C PHE A 124 5.65 10.83 9.02
N ARG A 125 6.75 11.56 9.30
CA ARG A 125 7.26 12.69 8.51
C ARG A 125 7.38 12.45 7.00
N ARG A 126 7.66 11.20 6.60
CA ARG A 126 7.78 10.78 5.19
C ARG A 126 6.48 10.95 4.38
N HIS A 127 5.34 11.07 5.05
CA HIS A 127 4.04 11.30 4.41
C HIS A 127 3.72 12.80 4.24
N GLY A 128 4.58 13.70 4.76
CA GLY A 128 4.34 15.13 4.81
C GLY A 128 3.48 15.52 6.01
N GLU A 129 3.80 16.65 6.63
CA GLU A 129 3.13 17.13 7.85
C GLU A 129 1.63 17.35 7.63
N THR A 130 1.24 17.99 6.53
CA THR A 130 -0.16 18.25 6.17
C THR A 130 -0.98 16.97 6.11
N ALA A 131 -0.45 15.91 5.49
CA ALA A 131 -1.16 14.63 5.37
C ALA A 131 -1.34 13.97 6.74
N VAL A 132 -0.31 14.01 7.59
CA VAL A 132 -0.37 13.48 8.96
C VAL A 132 -1.41 14.25 9.79
N LEU A 133 -1.39 15.58 9.76
CA LEU A 133 -2.35 16.42 10.50
C LEU A 133 -3.79 16.19 10.05
N ASN A 134 -4.04 16.11 8.74
CA ASN A 134 -5.37 15.82 8.20
C ASN A 134 -5.85 14.43 8.61
N THR A 135 -4.93 13.46 8.68
CA THR A 135 -5.25 12.11 9.14
C THR A 135 -5.61 12.08 10.62
N ILE A 136 -4.85 12.78 11.48
CA ILE A 136 -5.18 12.92 12.91
C ILE A 136 -6.59 13.51 13.08
N LYS A 137 -6.87 14.64 12.41
CA LYS A 137 -8.20 15.29 12.45
C LYS A 137 -9.33 14.36 11.99
N THR A 138 -9.07 13.56 10.95
CA THR A 138 -10.04 12.57 10.44
C THR A 138 -10.32 11.49 11.47
N LEU A 139 -9.27 10.94 12.10
CA LEU A 139 -9.40 9.92 13.14
C LEU A 139 -10.11 10.45 14.40
N GLU A 140 -9.89 11.70 14.78
CA GLU A 140 -10.65 12.37 15.85
C GLU A 140 -12.13 12.48 15.50
N LYS A 141 -12.45 12.97 14.29
CA LYS A 141 -13.84 13.09 13.80
C LYS A 141 -14.55 11.73 13.78
N GLN A 142 -13.82 10.68 13.43
CA GLN A 142 -14.30 9.29 13.44
C GLN A 142 -14.35 8.66 14.84
N LYS A 143 -13.98 9.40 15.90
CA LYS A 143 -13.86 8.91 17.28
C LYS A 143 -12.91 7.71 17.44
N ARG A 144 -11.97 7.53 16.51
CA ARG A 144 -10.91 6.51 16.60
C ARG A 144 -9.72 6.98 17.41
N LEU A 145 -9.48 8.28 17.46
CA LEU A 145 -8.55 8.90 18.40
C LEU A 145 -9.34 9.75 19.40
N ARG A 146 -9.08 9.50 20.69
CA ARG A 146 -9.52 10.37 21.79
C ARG A 146 -8.42 11.35 22.15
N THR A 147 -8.84 12.53 22.59
CA THR A 147 -7.94 13.54 23.12
C THR A 147 -7.83 13.42 24.63
N LEU A 148 -6.60 13.48 25.14
CA LEU A 148 -6.30 13.61 26.56
C LEU A 148 -5.55 14.92 26.80
N ASN A 149 -5.90 15.65 27.85
CA ASN A 149 -5.16 16.85 28.25
C ASN A 149 -4.15 16.48 29.33
N GLN A 150 -2.86 16.73 29.07
CA GLN A 150 -1.79 16.61 30.06
C GLN A 150 -1.11 17.96 30.22
N GLY A 151 -1.58 18.75 31.21
CA GLY A 151 -1.16 20.14 31.38
C GLY A 151 -1.53 20.99 30.17
N SER A 152 -0.56 21.69 29.59
CA SER A 152 -0.72 22.50 28.37
C SER A 152 -0.69 21.68 27.06
N HIS A 153 -0.42 20.37 27.15
CA HIS A 153 -0.24 19.53 25.96
C HIS A 153 -1.45 18.65 25.68
N LYS A 154 -1.91 18.71 24.42
CA LYS A 154 -2.90 17.80 23.85
C LYS A 154 -2.24 16.50 23.43
N LEU A 155 -2.70 15.39 23.99
CA LEU A 155 -2.28 14.04 23.62
C LEU A 155 -3.40 13.30 22.88
N TYR A 156 -2.99 12.39 22.01
CA TYR A 156 -3.88 11.54 21.22
C TYR A 156 -3.66 10.10 21.62
N GLN A 157 -4.75 9.37 21.83
CA GLN A 157 -4.72 7.93 22.09
C GLN A 157 -5.79 7.23 21.25
N ALA A 158 -5.53 6.01 20.81
CA ALA A 158 -6.55 5.13 20.26
C ALA A 158 -7.72 5.01 21.26
N ALA A 159 -8.93 5.22 20.75
CA ALA A 159 -10.17 5.12 21.51
C ALA A 159 -10.63 3.67 21.65
#